data_AF-A0A7K8HZL4-F1
#
_entry.id   AF-A0A7K8HZL4-F1
#
_cell.length_a   1.000
_cell.length_b   1.000
_cell.length_c   1.000
_cell.angle_alpha   90.00
_cell.angle_beta   90.00
_cell.angle_gamma   90.00
#
_symmetry.space_group_name_H-M   'P 1'
#
loop_
_entity.id
_entity.type
_entity.pdbx_description
1 polymer ?
#
loop_
_entity_poly.entity_id
_entity_poly.type
_entity_poly.pdbx_seq_one_letter_code
_entity_poly.pdbx_strand_id
1 'polypeptide(L)'
;QAFYYPEEAGLAFGGPGSSRYLRLEIHYHNPLVFKGRRDSSGIRLYYTATLRPYDAGIMELGLVYTPVMAIPPGEDNFILTGYCTDKCTQLALPAAGIRIFASQLHTHLAGRKVVTVLSRDGRERQVVNADGHYSPHFQEIRMLKEVVAVFPGDELITTCTYNTEDRSRATVGGFGILEVPFVNYVHYYPQTQLELCKSAVDPGYLHRYFNLVNRFNDEEICMCPQVSVPQQFYSIPWNTFNRDVLKSLYGFAPISVHCNKSSAVRFPGEWEKQPLPSITERLPEPVPRCPPTPGPQPAAPVPLNLGQLRRD
;
A
#
# COMPACT_ATOMS: atom_id res chain seq x y z
N GLN A 1 2.83 17.52 9.99
CA GLN A 1 2.07 17.51 11.27
C GLN A 1 2.79 16.59 12.25
N ALA A 2 2.62 16.78 13.56
CA ALA A 2 3.18 15.88 14.57
C ALA A 2 2.27 14.66 14.76
N PHE A 3 2.84 13.53 15.18
CA PHE A 3 2.10 12.32 15.56
C PHE A 3 2.21 12.10 17.07
N TYR A 4 1.08 11.74 17.69
CA TYR A 4 0.97 11.50 19.13
C TYR A 4 0.52 10.06 19.37
N TYR A 5 1.29 9.30 20.14
CA TYR A 5 0.94 7.93 20.50
C TYR A 5 -0.26 7.88 21.47
N PRO A 6 -1.13 6.87 21.38
CA PRO A 6 -2.29 6.70 22.26
C PRO A 6 -1.82 6.34 23.69
N GLU A 7 -2.61 6.65 24.72
CA GLU A 7 -2.21 6.51 26.13
C GLU A 7 -1.77 5.08 26.50
N GLU A 8 -2.34 4.09 25.83
CA GLU A 8 -2.10 2.66 26.04
C GLU A 8 -0.70 2.22 25.62
N ALA A 9 -0.06 2.93 24.68
CA ALA A 9 1.17 2.44 24.06
C ALA A 9 2.21 3.52 23.70
N GLY A 10 3.46 3.11 23.62
CA GLY A 10 4.58 3.91 23.12
C GLY A 10 5.64 3.03 22.44
N LEU A 11 6.42 3.59 21.52
CA LEU A 11 7.49 2.82 20.86
C LEU A 11 8.73 2.77 21.76
N ALA A 12 9.10 1.56 22.22
CA ALA A 12 10.29 1.35 23.02
C ALA A 12 11.57 1.42 22.16
N PHE A 13 12.60 2.10 22.66
CA PHE A 13 13.93 2.12 22.04
C PHE A 13 15.02 2.27 23.11
N GLY A 14 16.21 1.73 22.82
CA GLY A 14 17.32 1.67 23.78
C GLY A 14 17.15 0.56 24.84
N GLY A 15 18.00 0.60 25.87
CA GLY A 15 18.05 -0.42 26.93
C GLY A 15 18.83 -1.69 26.56
N PRO A 16 18.99 -2.63 27.51
CA PRO A 16 19.65 -3.91 27.27
C PRO A 16 18.93 -4.73 26.19
N GLY A 17 19.68 -5.31 25.25
CA GLY A 17 19.12 -6.13 24.17
C GLY A 17 18.64 -5.37 22.92
N SER A 18 18.63 -4.04 22.96
CA SER A 18 18.25 -3.18 21.83
C SER A 18 19.47 -2.58 21.11
N SER A 19 19.27 -2.12 19.87
CA SER A 19 20.28 -1.32 19.17
C SER A 19 20.59 -0.03 19.94
N ARG A 20 21.88 0.35 19.96
CA ARG A 20 22.35 1.63 20.52
C ARG A 20 22.32 2.77 19.51
N TYR A 21 22.04 2.47 18.24
CA TYR A 21 22.13 3.40 17.13
C TYR A 21 20.78 3.54 16.43
N LEU A 22 20.51 4.75 15.93
CA LEU A 22 19.41 5.03 15.02
C LEU A 22 19.97 5.21 13.61
N ARG A 23 19.29 4.64 12.62
CA ARG A 23 19.57 4.90 11.20
C ARG A 23 18.52 5.86 10.67
N LEU A 24 18.94 7.05 10.26
CA LEU A 24 18.09 8.02 9.58
C LEU A 24 18.32 7.90 8.07
N GLU A 25 17.26 7.59 7.34
CA GLU A 25 17.25 7.55 5.88
C GLU A 25 16.36 8.68 5.36
N ILE A 26 16.93 9.58 4.55
CA ILE A 26 16.23 10.74 3.98
C ILE A 26 16.16 10.59 2.47
N HIS A 27 14.95 10.58 1.93
CA HIS A 27 14.72 10.53 0.50
C HIS A 27 14.67 11.96 -0.09
N TYR A 28 15.67 12.31 -0.91
CA TYR A 28 15.72 13.59 -1.62
C TYR A 28 15.28 13.43 -3.08
N HIS A 29 14.20 14.10 -3.46
CA HIS A 29 13.85 14.29 -4.87
C HIS A 29 14.38 15.65 -5.35
N ASN A 30 15.43 15.66 -6.17
CA ASN A 30 16.12 16.87 -6.64
C ASN A 30 16.02 17.03 -8.18
N PRO A 31 14.83 17.30 -8.74
CA PRO A 31 14.64 17.40 -10.18
C PRO A 31 15.38 18.59 -10.81
N LEU A 32 15.64 19.65 -10.04
CA LEU A 32 16.35 20.85 -10.48
C LEU A 32 17.88 20.72 -10.36
N VAL A 33 18.38 19.58 -9.90
CA VAL A 33 19.81 19.25 -9.78
C VAL A 33 20.60 20.35 -9.05
N PHE A 34 20.03 20.84 -7.94
CA PHE A 34 20.70 21.84 -7.11
C PHE A 34 22.08 21.33 -6.66
N LYS A 35 23.12 22.14 -6.84
CA LYS A 35 24.50 21.84 -6.42
C LYS A 35 24.83 22.60 -5.13
N GLY A 36 25.66 22.00 -4.28
CA GLY A 36 26.23 22.66 -3.11
C GLY A 36 25.25 23.00 -1.97
N ARG A 37 23.99 22.52 -2.03
CA ARG A 37 23.01 22.76 -0.97
C ARG A 37 23.35 21.91 0.26
N ARG A 38 23.44 22.57 1.41
CA ARG A 38 23.59 21.90 2.71
C ARG A 38 22.21 21.75 3.34
N ASP A 39 21.94 20.57 3.87
CA ASP A 39 20.70 20.23 4.57
C ASP A 39 21.03 19.61 5.92
N SER A 40 20.20 19.87 6.93
CA SER A 40 20.29 19.31 8.27
C SER A 40 18.92 18.85 8.77
N SER A 41 18.12 18.28 7.87
CA SER A 41 16.78 17.78 8.16
C SER A 41 16.83 16.51 9.01
N GLY A 42 15.73 16.25 9.73
CA GLY A 42 15.62 15.07 10.57
C GLY A 42 14.28 14.98 11.28
N ILE A 43 14.21 14.08 12.26
CA ILE A 43 13.01 13.79 13.05
C ILE A 43 13.28 14.19 14.50
N ARG A 44 12.33 14.89 15.13
CA ARG A 44 12.36 15.18 16.58
C ARG A 44 11.55 14.13 17.32
N LEU A 45 12.18 13.43 18.25
CA LEU A 45 11.54 12.43 19.10
C LEU A 45 11.22 13.04 20.46
N TYR A 46 9.97 12.91 20.90
CA TYR A 46 9.55 13.19 22.27
C TYR A 46 9.35 11.86 22.99
N TYR A 47 10.04 11.67 24.11
CA TYR A 47 10.08 10.39 24.81
C TYR A 47 9.93 10.57 26.32
N THR A 48 9.60 9.48 27.02
CA THR A 48 9.48 9.40 28.47
C THR A 48 10.31 8.22 28.99
N ALA A 49 10.79 8.31 30.23
CA ALA A 49 11.49 7.21 30.90
C ALA A 49 10.53 6.15 31.46
N THR A 50 9.24 6.48 31.59
CA THR A 50 8.21 5.58 32.15
C THR A 50 7.51 4.83 31.03
N LEU A 51 7.53 3.49 31.10
CA LEU A 51 6.83 2.65 30.15
C LEU A 51 5.31 2.82 30.28
N ARG A 52 4.64 2.80 29.13
CA ARG A 52 3.19 2.69 29.00
C ARG A 52 2.76 1.22 29.15
N PRO A 53 1.45 0.92 29.24
CA PRO A 53 0.97 -0.46 29.36
C PRO A 53 1.48 -1.41 28.27
N TYR A 54 1.64 -0.93 27.03
CA TYR A 54 2.12 -1.73 25.91
C TYR A 54 3.24 -1.05 25.10
N ASP A 55 4.15 -1.86 24.59
CA ASP A 55 5.05 -1.43 23.53
C ASP A 55 4.28 -1.40 22.19
N ALA A 56 4.41 -0.30 21.45
CA ALA A 56 3.86 -0.16 20.12
C ALA A 56 4.83 -0.69 19.07
N GLY A 57 4.30 -1.35 18.04
CA GLY A 57 5.03 -1.74 16.82
C GLY A 57 4.51 -1.00 15.59
N ILE A 58 5.30 -1.05 14.52
CA ILE A 58 4.91 -0.61 13.18
C ILE A 58 5.09 -1.81 12.24
N MET A 59 4.10 -2.09 11.41
CA MET A 59 4.14 -3.16 10.42
C MET A 59 3.80 -2.62 9.04
N GLU A 60 4.55 -3.05 8.04
CA GLU A 60 4.32 -2.73 6.63
C GLU A 60 3.46 -3.81 5.97
N LEU A 61 2.30 -3.40 5.46
CA LEU A 61 1.39 -4.22 4.66
C LEU A 61 1.43 -3.76 3.20
N GLY A 62 1.20 -4.67 2.26
CA GLY A 62 1.03 -4.32 0.84
C GLY A 62 1.96 -5.09 -0.10
N LEU A 63 2.49 -4.41 -1.11
CA LEU A 63 3.35 -5.04 -2.12
C LEU A 63 4.83 -4.92 -1.81
N VAL A 64 5.56 -6.00 -2.05
CA VAL A 64 7.02 -6.00 -2.04
C VAL A 64 7.53 -5.04 -3.12
N TYR A 65 8.62 -4.32 -2.84
CA TYR A 65 9.32 -3.46 -3.79
C TYR A 65 10.07 -4.29 -4.85
N THR A 66 9.33 -4.87 -5.79
CA THR A 66 9.85 -5.76 -6.83
C THR A 66 9.25 -5.42 -8.19
N PRO A 67 10.01 -5.55 -9.29
CA PRO A 67 9.52 -5.23 -10.62
C PRO A 67 8.52 -6.24 -11.17
N VAL A 68 8.23 -7.34 -10.47
CA VAL A 68 7.26 -8.37 -10.91
C VAL A 68 5.80 -7.90 -10.82
N MET A 69 5.55 -6.81 -10.11
CA MET A 69 4.27 -6.12 -10.08
C MET A 69 4.34 -4.91 -11.01
N ALA A 70 3.39 -4.77 -11.93
CA ALA A 70 3.38 -3.69 -12.91
C ALA A 70 1.96 -3.26 -13.28
N ILE A 71 1.86 -2.04 -13.79
CA ILE A 71 0.63 -1.41 -14.26
C ILE A 71 0.81 -1.04 -15.72
N PRO A 72 -0.05 -1.50 -16.64
CA PRO A 72 -0.03 -1.07 -18.03
C PRO A 72 -0.15 0.47 -18.17
N PRO A 73 0.41 1.07 -19.23
CA PRO A 73 0.21 2.49 -19.54
C PRO A 73 -1.22 2.77 -20.00
N GLY A 74 -1.77 3.95 -19.73
CA GLY A 74 -3.08 4.34 -20.26
C GLY A 74 -4.28 3.76 -19.50
N GLU A 75 -4.11 3.28 -18.27
CA GLU A 75 -5.22 2.75 -17.47
C GLU A 75 -5.83 3.86 -16.60
N ASP A 76 -7.13 4.06 -16.69
CA ASP A 76 -7.85 4.96 -15.78
C ASP A 76 -7.93 4.39 -14.36
N ASN A 77 -8.26 3.09 -14.25
CA ASN A 77 -8.40 2.38 -12.98
C ASN A 77 -7.78 0.99 -13.07
N PHE A 78 -6.52 0.85 -12.60
CA PHE A 78 -5.86 -0.45 -12.46
C PHE A 78 -5.66 -0.80 -10.99
N ILE A 79 -6.01 -2.03 -10.63
CA ILE A 79 -5.98 -2.50 -9.24
C ILE A 79 -4.79 -3.42 -9.02
N LEU A 80 -4.02 -3.14 -7.98
CA LEU A 80 -3.02 -4.06 -7.44
C LEU A 80 -3.38 -4.42 -6.00
N THR A 81 -3.21 -5.69 -5.63
CA THR A 81 -3.52 -6.20 -4.29
C THR A 81 -2.32 -6.95 -3.72
N GLY A 82 -2.05 -6.69 -2.43
CA GLY A 82 -1.00 -7.31 -1.64
C GLY A 82 -1.58 -7.88 -0.36
N TYR A 83 -0.97 -8.94 0.14
CA TYR A 83 -1.55 -9.79 1.17
C TYR A 83 -0.57 -10.01 2.32
N CYS A 84 -1.10 -9.92 3.53
CA CYS A 84 -0.57 -10.59 4.71
C CYS A 84 -1.44 -11.82 4.96
N THR A 85 -0.90 -13.00 4.70
CA THR A 85 -1.68 -14.25 4.72
C THR A 85 -1.92 -14.77 6.12
N ASP A 86 -2.98 -15.57 6.27
CA ASP A 86 -3.34 -16.33 7.46
C ASP A 86 -2.14 -17.08 8.05
N LYS A 87 -1.32 -17.71 7.21
CA LYS A 87 -0.11 -18.43 7.61
C LYS A 87 0.93 -17.52 8.27
N CYS A 88 1.11 -16.30 7.76
CA CYS A 88 2.06 -15.36 8.35
C CYS A 88 1.52 -14.83 9.69
N THR A 89 0.25 -14.43 9.76
CA THR A 89 -0.33 -13.94 11.02
C THR A 89 -0.41 -15.06 12.07
N GLN A 90 -0.76 -16.28 11.66
CA GLN A 90 -0.82 -17.47 12.52
C GLN A 90 0.52 -17.77 13.19
N LEU A 91 1.62 -17.57 12.45
CA LEU A 91 2.97 -17.83 12.93
C LEU A 91 3.53 -16.68 13.77
N ALA A 92 3.22 -15.43 13.39
CA ALA A 92 3.94 -14.27 13.87
C ALA A 92 3.20 -13.44 14.93
N LEU A 93 1.87 -13.58 15.03
CA LEU A 93 1.06 -12.85 16.02
C LEU A 93 0.87 -13.66 17.32
N PRO A 94 0.77 -12.99 18.48
CA PRO A 94 0.44 -13.63 19.74
C PRO A 94 -1.01 -14.13 19.76
N ALA A 95 -1.31 -15.11 20.60
CA ALA A 95 -2.66 -15.68 20.75
C ALA A 95 -3.73 -14.61 21.08
N ALA A 96 -3.37 -13.58 21.84
CA ALA A 96 -4.25 -12.47 22.19
C ALA A 96 -4.45 -11.43 21.06
N GLY A 97 -3.79 -11.63 19.92
CA GLY A 97 -3.80 -10.71 18.79
C GLY A 97 -3.10 -9.38 19.04
N ILE A 98 -3.18 -8.51 18.04
CA ILE A 98 -2.73 -7.12 18.08
C ILE A 98 -3.90 -6.16 17.87
N ARG A 99 -3.68 -4.90 18.21
CA ARG A 99 -4.65 -3.79 18.14
C ARG A 99 -4.05 -2.68 17.29
N ILE A 100 -4.54 -2.52 16.07
CA ILE A 100 -4.12 -1.45 15.17
C ILE A 100 -4.87 -0.18 15.57
N PHE A 101 -4.12 0.87 15.88
CA PHE A 101 -4.69 2.15 16.34
C PHE A 101 -4.41 3.31 15.38
N ALA A 102 -3.44 3.18 14.48
CA ALA A 102 -3.19 4.17 13.45
C ALA A 102 -2.69 3.51 12.15
N SER A 103 -2.82 4.23 11.04
CA SER A 103 -2.40 3.77 9.71
C SER A 103 -1.93 4.95 8.86
N GLN A 104 -0.87 4.73 8.08
CA GLN A 104 -0.39 5.65 7.05
C GLN A 104 -0.35 4.94 5.70
N LEU A 105 -1.13 5.46 4.75
CA LEU A 105 -1.21 4.94 3.39
C LEU A 105 -0.15 5.60 2.52
N HIS A 106 0.57 4.80 1.74
CA HIS A 106 1.69 5.24 0.92
C HIS A 106 1.60 4.62 -0.48
N THR A 107 1.69 5.47 -1.50
CA THR A 107 1.90 5.09 -2.89
C THR A 107 2.79 6.16 -3.56
N HIS A 108 3.25 5.87 -4.77
CA HIS A 108 3.87 6.86 -5.64
C HIS A 108 2.81 7.60 -6.50
N LEU A 109 3.27 8.41 -7.47
CA LEU A 109 2.45 9.44 -8.15
C LEU A 109 1.17 8.93 -8.85
N ALA A 110 1.12 7.67 -9.25
CA ALA A 110 -0.03 7.09 -9.94
C ALA A 110 -1.16 6.61 -9.00
N GLY A 111 -0.94 6.56 -7.68
CA GLY A 111 -1.95 6.06 -6.74
C GLY A 111 -3.14 7.02 -6.57
N ARG A 112 -4.34 6.46 -6.44
CA ARG A 112 -5.62 7.22 -6.33
C ARG A 112 -6.52 6.74 -5.21
N LYS A 113 -6.51 5.45 -4.89
CA LYS A 113 -7.32 4.86 -3.83
C LYS A 113 -6.51 3.80 -3.11
N VAL A 114 -6.65 3.72 -1.80
CA VAL A 114 -5.99 2.69 -0.98
C VAL A 114 -6.98 2.19 0.06
N VAL A 115 -7.10 0.88 0.20
CA VAL A 115 -7.92 0.24 1.23
C VAL A 115 -7.19 -0.96 1.79
N THR A 116 -7.26 -1.15 3.11
CA THR A 116 -6.87 -2.39 3.77
C THR A 116 -8.08 -2.96 4.48
N VAL A 117 -8.39 -4.23 4.21
CA VAL A 117 -9.45 -4.99 4.87
C VAL A 117 -8.87 -6.15 5.68
N LEU A 118 -9.50 -6.43 6.81
CA LEU A 118 -9.29 -7.63 7.61
C LEU A 118 -10.25 -8.72 7.11
N SER A 119 -9.71 -9.88 6.78
CA SER A 119 -10.47 -11.09 6.44
C SER A 119 -10.22 -12.20 7.46
N ARG A 120 -11.25 -13.00 7.75
CA ARG A 120 -11.16 -14.19 8.59
C ARG A 120 -12.05 -15.28 8.01
N ASP A 121 -11.44 -16.44 7.76
CA ASP A 121 -12.09 -17.62 7.15
C ASP A 121 -12.72 -17.28 5.78
N GLY A 122 -12.01 -16.50 4.96
CA GLY A 122 -12.46 -16.08 3.63
C GLY A 122 -13.64 -15.10 3.63
N ARG A 123 -13.90 -14.41 4.74
CA ARG A 123 -14.92 -13.36 4.87
C ARG A 123 -14.31 -12.06 5.35
N GLU A 124 -14.58 -10.96 4.64
CA GLU A 124 -14.21 -9.63 5.11
C GLU A 124 -14.97 -9.29 6.40
N ARG A 125 -14.23 -8.87 7.43
CA ARG A 125 -14.78 -8.60 8.77
C ARG A 125 -14.82 -7.12 9.08
N GLN A 126 -13.76 -6.40 8.73
CA GLN A 126 -13.63 -4.98 9.04
C GLN A 126 -12.71 -4.29 8.05
N VAL A 127 -13.03 -3.04 7.71
CA VAL A 127 -12.09 -2.15 7.01
C VAL A 127 -11.10 -1.61 8.03
N VAL A 128 -9.81 -1.86 7.83
CA VAL A 128 -8.75 -1.35 8.71
C VAL A 128 -8.52 0.14 8.47
N ASN A 129 -8.32 0.51 7.20
CA ASN A 129 -8.25 1.88 6.76
C ASN A 129 -8.65 1.95 5.29
N ALA A 130 -9.28 3.06 4.88
CA ALA A 130 -9.66 3.28 3.50
C ALA A 130 -9.60 4.77 3.17
N ASP A 131 -9.06 5.08 2.00
CA ASP A 131 -9.10 6.42 1.42
C ASP A 131 -9.43 6.31 -0.08
N GLY A 132 -10.68 6.65 -0.42
CA GLY A 132 -11.17 6.69 -1.80
C GLY A 132 -10.77 7.93 -2.58
N HIS A 133 -10.13 8.91 -1.91
CA HIS A 133 -9.64 10.16 -2.50
C HIS A 133 -8.17 10.38 -2.15
N TYR A 134 -7.43 9.28 -2.01
CA TYR A 134 -6.02 9.29 -1.65
C TYR A 134 -5.20 10.14 -2.64
N SER A 135 -4.27 10.94 -2.11
CA SER A 135 -3.31 11.70 -2.91
C SER A 135 -1.88 11.40 -2.46
N PRO A 136 -0.96 11.06 -3.39
CA PRO A 136 0.47 10.89 -3.07
C PRO A 136 1.12 12.15 -2.49
N HIS A 137 0.50 13.32 -2.63
CA HIS A 137 0.99 14.59 -2.09
C HIS A 137 0.53 14.86 -0.65
N PHE A 138 -0.43 14.07 -0.15
CA PHE A 138 -0.99 14.23 1.19
C PHE A 138 -1.01 12.89 1.91
N GLN A 139 0.12 12.56 2.55
CA GLN A 139 0.35 11.29 3.23
C GLN A 139 0.54 11.52 4.73
N GLU A 140 -0.53 11.38 5.50
CA GLU A 140 -0.53 11.57 6.95
C GLU A 140 -0.69 10.23 7.69
N ILE A 141 -0.21 10.18 8.92
CA ILE A 141 -0.54 9.08 9.84
C ILE A 141 -1.89 9.42 10.48
N ARG A 142 -2.91 8.62 10.21
CA ARG A 142 -4.25 8.79 10.78
C ARG A 142 -4.43 7.87 11.98
N MET A 143 -4.86 8.44 13.10
CA MET A 143 -5.47 7.64 14.16
C MET A 143 -6.76 7.02 13.61
N LEU A 144 -6.94 5.73 13.81
CA LEU A 144 -8.17 5.05 13.42
C LEU A 144 -9.31 5.51 14.34
N LYS A 145 -10.51 5.67 13.79
CA LYS A 145 -11.71 6.00 14.57
C LYS A 145 -12.05 4.87 15.54
N GLU A 146 -11.77 3.64 15.14
CA GLU A 146 -11.94 2.42 15.92
C GLU A 146 -10.66 1.61 15.85
N VAL A 147 -10.23 1.10 17.00
CA VAL A 147 -9.08 0.19 17.08
C VAL A 147 -9.48 -1.15 16.49
N VAL A 148 -8.65 -1.68 15.58
CA VAL A 148 -8.93 -2.92 14.87
C VAL A 148 -8.13 -4.06 15.49
N ALA A 149 -8.81 -5.11 15.94
CA ALA A 149 -8.19 -6.29 16.51
C ALA A 149 -7.87 -7.31 15.41
N VAL A 150 -6.60 -7.75 15.33
CA VAL A 150 -6.11 -8.75 14.37
C VAL A 150 -5.55 -9.93 15.13
N PHE A 151 -5.99 -11.13 14.78
CA PHE A 151 -5.66 -12.37 15.48
C PHE A 151 -4.86 -13.33 14.59
N PRO A 152 -4.15 -14.31 15.18
CA PRO A 152 -3.53 -15.39 14.43
C PRO A 152 -4.55 -16.07 13.48
N GLY A 153 -4.17 -16.25 12.22
CA GLY A 153 -5.05 -16.85 11.19
C GLY A 153 -5.89 -15.82 10.42
N ASP A 154 -5.87 -14.55 10.80
CA ASP A 154 -6.48 -13.48 10.00
C ASP A 154 -5.64 -13.13 8.78
N GLU A 155 -6.29 -12.62 7.74
CA GLU A 155 -5.63 -12.06 6.56
C GLU A 155 -5.80 -10.54 6.54
N LEU A 156 -4.73 -9.82 6.20
CA LEU A 156 -4.82 -8.38 5.91
C LEU A 156 -4.57 -8.16 4.42
N ILE A 157 -5.58 -7.63 3.75
CA ILE A 157 -5.60 -7.48 2.29
C ILE A 157 -5.55 -5.99 1.99
N THR A 158 -4.48 -5.55 1.36
CA THR A 158 -4.31 -4.15 0.98
C THR A 158 -4.42 -4.01 -0.53
N THR A 159 -5.32 -3.17 -0.98
CA THR A 159 -5.62 -2.95 -2.40
C THR A 159 -5.42 -1.48 -2.74
N CYS A 160 -4.72 -1.22 -3.84
CA CYS A 160 -4.52 0.11 -4.37
C CYS A 160 -5.05 0.24 -5.80
N THR A 161 -5.73 1.35 -6.07
CA THR A 161 -6.14 1.74 -7.42
C THR A 161 -5.21 2.82 -7.94
N TYR A 162 -4.77 2.66 -9.18
CA TYR A 162 -3.86 3.54 -9.87
C TYR A 162 -4.48 4.06 -11.17
N ASN A 163 -4.05 5.27 -11.55
CA ASN A 163 -4.33 5.88 -12.85
C ASN A 163 -2.98 6.15 -13.54
N THR A 164 -2.82 5.63 -14.76
CA THR A 164 -1.62 5.72 -15.61
C THR A 164 -1.95 6.30 -16.98
N GLU A 165 -3.05 7.04 -17.12
CA GLU A 165 -3.44 7.71 -18.38
C GLU A 165 -2.36 8.66 -18.90
N ASP A 166 -1.57 9.24 -17.99
CA ASP A 166 -0.44 10.13 -18.27
C ASP A 166 0.86 9.38 -18.65
N ARG A 167 0.88 8.05 -18.64
CA ARG A 167 2.08 7.22 -18.85
C ARG A 167 2.05 6.54 -20.21
N SER A 168 3.18 6.58 -20.91
CA SER A 168 3.39 5.91 -22.20
C SER A 168 4.06 4.53 -22.10
N ARG A 169 4.59 4.17 -20.92
CA ARG A 169 5.24 2.88 -20.64
C ARG A 169 4.61 2.23 -19.42
N ALA A 170 4.76 0.91 -19.33
CA ALA A 170 4.38 0.17 -18.13
C ALA A 170 5.06 0.78 -16.89
N THR A 171 4.32 0.81 -15.78
CA THR A 171 4.79 1.35 -14.52
C THR A 171 5.10 0.16 -13.61
N VAL A 172 6.38 -0.13 -13.36
CA VAL A 172 6.84 -1.33 -12.63
C VAL A 172 7.10 -1.03 -11.15
N GLY A 173 7.04 -2.03 -10.28
CA GLY A 173 7.33 -1.88 -8.85
C GLY A 173 8.83 -1.65 -8.58
N GLY A 174 9.13 -0.79 -7.60
CA GLY A 174 10.49 -0.44 -7.20
C GLY A 174 10.52 0.78 -6.27
N PHE A 175 11.68 1.45 -6.14
CA PHE A 175 11.93 2.56 -5.22
C PHE A 175 11.76 3.97 -5.83
N GLY A 176 11.81 4.11 -7.16
CA GLY A 176 11.75 5.39 -7.85
C GLY A 176 10.35 5.98 -7.87
N ILE A 177 10.23 7.32 -7.88
CA ILE A 177 8.93 8.03 -7.84
C ILE A 177 7.96 7.70 -8.99
N LEU A 178 8.46 7.11 -10.08
CA LEU A 178 7.67 6.67 -11.23
C LEU A 178 7.28 5.19 -11.15
N GLU A 179 7.64 4.47 -10.08
CA GLU A 179 7.37 3.05 -9.88
C GLU A 179 6.09 2.85 -9.02
N VAL A 180 5.57 1.63 -8.88
CA VAL A 180 4.22 1.35 -8.31
C VAL A 180 4.18 0.53 -7.01
N PRO A 181 5.11 0.61 -6.06
CA PRO A 181 4.82 0.01 -4.78
C PRO A 181 3.63 0.73 -4.12
N PHE A 182 2.94 0.01 -3.24
CA PHE A 182 2.11 0.61 -2.22
C PHE A 182 2.36 -0.06 -0.88
N VAL A 183 2.20 0.74 0.17
CA VAL A 183 2.35 0.30 1.55
C VAL A 183 1.25 0.90 2.41
N ASN A 184 0.74 0.11 3.34
CA ASN A 184 0.06 0.61 4.52
C ASN A 184 0.95 0.34 5.74
N TYR A 185 1.43 1.41 6.37
CA TYR A 185 2.14 1.35 7.66
C TYR A 185 1.10 1.34 8.77
N VAL A 186 0.90 0.20 9.41
CA VAL A 186 -0.01 0.08 10.55
C VAL A 186 0.75 0.23 11.85
N HIS A 187 0.26 1.07 12.75
CA HIS A 187 0.76 1.22 14.11
C HIS A 187 -0.13 0.42 15.04
N TYR A 188 0.47 -0.46 15.84
CA TYR A 188 -0.27 -1.43 16.63
C TYR A 188 0.37 -1.71 17.99
N TYR A 189 -0.37 -2.37 18.89
CA TYR A 189 0.17 -2.94 20.12
C TYR A 189 -0.52 -4.28 20.47
N PRO A 190 0.11 -5.18 21.24
CA PRO A 190 1.50 -5.13 21.67
C PRO A 190 2.47 -5.37 20.50
N GLN A 191 3.68 -4.83 20.59
CA GLN A 191 4.74 -5.04 19.60
C GLN A 191 5.03 -6.54 19.40
N THR A 192 5.21 -6.94 18.14
CA THR A 192 5.65 -8.29 17.78
C THR A 192 6.97 -8.22 17.00
N GLN A 193 7.52 -9.37 16.63
CA GLN A 193 8.66 -9.41 15.71
C GLN A 193 8.25 -9.15 14.25
N LEU A 194 6.97 -9.22 13.89
CA LEU A 194 6.51 -9.02 12.51
C LEU A 194 6.56 -7.54 12.12
N GLU A 195 7.40 -7.24 11.13
CA GLU A 195 7.60 -5.87 10.63
C GLU A 195 7.20 -5.74 9.17
N LEU A 196 7.46 -6.75 8.34
CA LEU A 196 7.06 -6.75 6.94
C LEU A 196 6.14 -7.93 6.68
N CYS A 197 4.90 -7.65 6.30
CA CYS A 197 3.93 -8.63 5.86
C CYS A 197 3.38 -8.22 4.50
N LYS A 198 4.11 -8.61 3.45
CA LYS A 198 3.85 -8.17 2.07
C LYS A 198 3.80 -9.36 1.13
N SER A 199 3.31 -9.15 -0.08
CA SER A 199 3.35 -10.16 -1.13
C SER A 199 3.69 -9.59 -2.50
N ALA A 200 3.92 -10.47 -3.45
CA ALA A 200 3.99 -10.19 -4.88
C ALA A 200 3.57 -11.45 -5.66
N VAL A 201 3.29 -11.32 -6.96
CA VAL A 201 3.06 -12.48 -7.83
C VAL A 201 4.29 -13.39 -7.86
N ASP A 202 4.08 -14.71 -7.95
CA ASP A 202 5.18 -15.66 -8.16
C ASP A 202 5.93 -15.35 -9.48
N PRO A 203 7.26 -15.16 -9.45
CA PRO A 203 8.05 -14.84 -10.65
C PRO A 203 7.94 -15.89 -11.77
N GLY A 204 7.76 -17.16 -11.42
CA GLY A 204 7.61 -18.24 -12.39
C GLY A 204 6.28 -18.16 -13.15
N TYR A 205 5.19 -17.78 -12.48
CA TYR A 205 3.91 -17.50 -13.14
C TYR A 205 3.96 -16.24 -14.00
N LEU A 206 4.66 -15.19 -13.56
CA LEU A 206 4.90 -14.02 -14.39
C LEU A 206 5.69 -14.36 -15.66
N HIS A 207 6.70 -15.22 -15.56
CA HIS A 207 7.44 -15.65 -16.74
C HIS A 207 6.55 -16.42 -17.73
N ARG A 208 5.58 -17.21 -17.25
CA ARG A 208 4.58 -17.85 -18.12
C ARG A 208 3.69 -16.83 -18.83
N TYR A 209 3.30 -15.76 -18.14
CA TYR A 209 2.60 -14.64 -18.77
C TYR A 209 3.43 -14.02 -19.91
N PHE A 210 4.71 -13.73 -19.67
CA PHE A 210 5.58 -13.19 -20.71
C PHE A 210 5.68 -14.12 -21.93
N ASN A 211 5.85 -15.43 -21.70
CA ASN A 211 5.88 -16.41 -22.78
C ASN A 211 4.55 -16.49 -23.56
N LEU A 212 3.42 -16.37 -22.88
CA LEU A 212 2.10 -16.35 -23.51
C LEU A 212 1.92 -15.10 -24.39
N VAL A 213 2.26 -13.93 -23.85
CA VAL A 213 2.21 -12.66 -24.59
C VAL A 213 3.11 -12.73 -25.81
N ASN A 214 4.32 -13.26 -25.68
CA ASN A 214 5.22 -13.38 -26.83
C ASN A 214 4.64 -14.22 -27.97
N ARG A 215 4.09 -15.40 -27.63
CA ARG A 215 3.47 -16.29 -28.62
C ARG A 215 2.24 -15.69 -29.28
N PHE A 216 1.47 -14.88 -28.55
CA PHE A 216 0.29 -14.21 -29.08
C PHE A 216 0.65 -13.08 -30.07
N ASN A 217 1.83 -12.47 -29.92
CA ASN A 217 2.31 -11.38 -30.78
C ASN A 217 3.38 -11.89 -31.77
N ASP A 218 3.14 -13.07 -32.36
CA ASP A 218 3.96 -13.68 -33.43
C ASP A 218 5.46 -13.81 -33.14
N GLU A 219 5.83 -13.97 -31.86
CA GLU A 219 7.23 -14.07 -31.40
C GLU A 219 8.11 -12.85 -31.72
N GLU A 220 7.51 -11.70 -32.04
CA GLU A 220 8.25 -10.46 -32.33
C GLU A 220 8.99 -9.90 -31.10
N ILE A 221 8.69 -10.40 -29.89
CA ILE A 221 9.20 -9.88 -28.62
C ILE A 221 10.24 -10.86 -28.06
N CYS A 222 11.50 -10.44 -27.91
CA CYS A 222 12.49 -11.27 -27.19
C CYS A 222 12.18 -11.29 -25.68
N MET A 223 11.34 -12.23 -25.24
CA MET A 223 11.16 -12.62 -23.84
C MET A 223 12.27 -13.59 -23.40
N CYS A 224 13.52 -13.21 -23.68
CA CYS A 224 14.67 -14.06 -23.47
C CYS A 224 15.08 -14.07 -21.98
N PRO A 225 15.53 -15.21 -21.40
CA PRO A 225 15.86 -15.31 -19.97
C PRO A 225 16.92 -14.32 -19.44
N GLN A 226 17.68 -13.71 -20.36
CA GLN A 226 18.73 -12.73 -20.05
C GLN A 226 18.19 -11.29 -19.87
N VAL A 227 16.92 -11.04 -20.20
CA VAL A 227 16.30 -9.71 -20.15
C VAL A 227 15.69 -9.48 -18.76
N SER A 228 15.96 -8.33 -18.15
CA SER A 228 15.39 -7.99 -16.84
C SER A 228 13.86 -7.87 -16.88
N VAL A 229 13.18 -8.14 -15.76
CA VAL A 229 11.71 -8.04 -15.67
C VAL A 229 11.18 -6.67 -16.10
N PRO A 230 11.77 -5.52 -15.69
CA PRO A 230 11.34 -4.22 -16.20
C PRO A 230 11.43 -4.11 -17.72
N GLN A 231 12.53 -4.56 -18.31
CA GLN A 231 12.71 -4.53 -19.76
C GLN A 231 11.67 -5.41 -20.47
N GLN A 232 11.33 -6.59 -19.92
CA GLN A 232 10.26 -7.42 -20.46
C GLN A 232 8.92 -6.67 -20.46
N PHE A 233 8.53 -6.03 -19.35
CA PHE A 233 7.32 -5.21 -19.30
C PHE A 233 7.34 -4.03 -20.28
N TYR A 234 8.51 -3.40 -20.48
CA TYR A 234 8.66 -2.28 -21.41
C TYR A 234 8.56 -2.68 -22.88
N SER A 235 8.82 -3.96 -23.21
CA SER A 235 8.72 -4.49 -24.56
C SER A 235 7.33 -5.02 -24.92
N ILE A 236 6.37 -5.03 -23.98
CA ILE A 236 5.02 -5.53 -24.25
C ILE A 236 4.23 -4.51 -25.08
N PRO A 237 3.63 -4.91 -26.22
CA PRO A 237 2.63 -4.12 -26.91
C PRO A 237 1.31 -4.16 -26.14
N TRP A 238 0.93 -3.07 -25.48
CA TRP A 238 -0.23 -3.05 -24.57
C TRP A 238 -1.58 -2.93 -25.28
N ASN A 239 -2.00 -4.02 -25.93
CA ASN A 239 -3.37 -4.23 -26.43
C ASN A 239 -4.31 -4.76 -25.31
N THR A 240 -5.61 -4.84 -25.60
CA THR A 240 -6.63 -5.29 -24.63
C THR A 240 -6.34 -6.70 -24.09
N PHE A 241 -5.92 -7.63 -24.96
CA PHE A 241 -5.60 -9.00 -24.56
C PHE A 241 -4.48 -9.05 -23.52
N ASN A 242 -3.34 -8.39 -23.78
CA ASN A 242 -2.20 -8.41 -22.85
C ASN A 242 -2.55 -7.78 -21.50
N ARG A 243 -3.36 -6.71 -21.49
CA ARG A 243 -3.86 -6.06 -20.26
C ARG A 243 -4.76 -7.00 -19.45
N ASP A 244 -5.72 -7.64 -20.11
CA ASP A 244 -6.69 -8.51 -19.45
C ASP A 244 -6.04 -9.80 -18.94
N VAL A 245 -5.09 -10.37 -19.67
CA VAL A 245 -4.31 -11.52 -19.22
C VAL A 245 -3.44 -11.16 -18.01
N LEU A 246 -2.85 -9.96 -17.96
CA LEU A 246 -2.10 -9.51 -16.78
C LEU A 246 -3.02 -9.32 -15.56
N LYS A 247 -4.19 -8.69 -15.76
CA LYS A 247 -5.21 -8.56 -14.70
C LYS A 247 -5.64 -9.92 -14.18
N SER A 248 -5.88 -10.87 -15.09
CA SER A 248 -6.20 -12.25 -14.76
C SER A 248 -5.06 -12.89 -13.95
N LEU A 249 -3.81 -12.80 -14.42
CA LEU A 249 -2.64 -13.31 -13.71
C LEU A 249 -2.62 -12.87 -12.24
N TYR A 250 -2.77 -11.57 -11.98
CA TYR A 250 -2.80 -11.05 -10.61
C TYR A 250 -4.01 -11.50 -9.78
N GLY A 251 -5.10 -11.89 -10.44
CA GLY A 251 -6.32 -12.39 -9.80
C GLY A 251 -6.34 -13.91 -9.52
N PHE A 252 -5.41 -14.70 -10.05
CA PHE A 252 -5.40 -16.17 -9.84
C PHE A 252 -4.04 -16.77 -9.48
N ALA A 253 -2.93 -16.12 -9.85
CA ALA A 253 -1.62 -16.72 -9.69
C ALA A 253 -1.22 -16.85 -8.21
N PRO A 254 -0.48 -17.91 -7.84
CA PRO A 254 0.16 -17.98 -6.53
C PRO A 254 1.06 -16.78 -6.25
N ILE A 255 1.22 -16.47 -4.96
CA ILE A 255 1.99 -15.33 -4.49
C ILE A 255 3.25 -15.75 -3.74
N SER A 256 4.29 -14.93 -3.84
CA SER A 256 5.45 -14.95 -2.96
C SER A 256 5.19 -14.03 -1.78
N VAL A 257 5.24 -14.57 -0.57
CA VAL A 257 4.97 -13.84 0.68
C VAL A 257 6.29 -13.46 1.35
N HIS A 258 6.39 -12.20 1.77
CA HIS A 258 7.47 -11.71 2.61
C HIS A 258 6.92 -11.51 4.01
N CYS A 259 7.09 -12.55 4.84
CA CYS A 259 6.80 -12.54 6.27
C CYS A 259 8.14 -12.36 7.01
N ASN A 260 8.54 -11.11 7.27
CA ASN A 260 9.86 -10.81 7.82
C ASN A 260 9.81 -10.22 9.23
N LYS A 261 10.83 -10.59 9.99
CA LYS A 261 11.10 -10.07 11.32
C LYS A 261 11.76 -8.69 11.27
N SER A 262 11.73 -7.95 12.38
CA SER A 262 12.52 -6.74 12.59
C SER A 262 14.04 -6.91 12.44
N SER A 263 14.54 -8.14 12.50
CA SER A 263 15.95 -8.46 12.19
C SER A 263 16.25 -8.52 10.68
N ALA A 264 15.29 -8.16 9.82
CA ALA A 264 15.33 -8.30 8.36
C ALA A 264 15.46 -9.74 7.85
N VAL A 265 15.14 -10.74 8.68
CA VAL A 265 15.14 -12.16 8.32
C VAL A 265 13.70 -12.67 8.21
N ARG A 266 13.42 -13.55 7.25
CA ARG A 266 12.12 -14.20 7.10
C ARG A 266 11.79 -15.07 8.33
N PHE A 267 10.52 -15.18 8.68
CA PHE A 267 10.07 -16.23 9.59
C PHE A 267 10.35 -17.62 8.97
N PRO A 268 10.59 -18.67 9.77
CA PRO A 268 10.78 -20.01 9.23
C PRO A 268 9.54 -20.51 8.48
N GLY A 269 9.74 -21.15 7.33
CA GLY A 269 8.68 -21.75 6.52
C GLY A 269 8.86 -21.49 5.02
N GLU A 270 8.07 -22.20 4.21
CA GLU A 270 7.98 -21.98 2.77
C GLU A 270 7.05 -20.80 2.47
N TRP A 271 7.56 -19.77 1.80
CA TRP A 271 6.80 -18.54 1.51
C TRP A 271 6.63 -18.25 0.03
N GLU A 272 7.20 -19.08 -0.84
CA GLU A 272 7.02 -18.97 -2.29
C GLU A 272 5.78 -19.78 -2.71
N LYS A 273 5.13 -19.39 -3.81
CA LYS A 273 3.95 -20.09 -4.38
C LYS A 273 2.83 -20.36 -3.38
N GLN A 274 2.59 -19.45 -2.45
CA GLN A 274 1.45 -19.53 -1.55
C GLN A 274 0.15 -19.35 -2.35
N PRO A 275 -0.94 -20.04 -1.97
CA PRO A 275 -2.23 -19.83 -2.61
C PRO A 275 -2.67 -18.37 -2.43
N LEU A 276 -3.36 -17.84 -3.43
CA LEU A 276 -3.97 -16.51 -3.33
C LEU A 276 -5.12 -16.59 -2.30
N PRO A 277 -5.19 -15.67 -1.33
CA PRO A 277 -6.32 -15.56 -0.40
C PRO A 277 -7.67 -15.52 -1.11
N SER A 278 -8.60 -16.38 -0.69
CA SER A 278 -9.92 -16.51 -1.30
C SER A 278 -10.97 -15.78 -0.46
N ILE A 279 -11.58 -14.74 -1.03
CA ILE A 279 -12.66 -13.98 -0.38
C ILE A 279 -13.99 -14.41 -0.96
N THR A 280 -14.75 -15.13 -0.14
CA THR A 280 -16.09 -15.66 -0.47
C THR A 280 -17.20 -14.67 -0.13
N GLU A 281 -16.98 -13.77 0.82
CA GLU A 281 -17.95 -12.80 1.29
C GLU A 281 -17.26 -11.46 1.54
N ARG A 282 -17.77 -10.40 0.89
CA ARG A 282 -17.26 -9.04 1.03
C ARG A 282 -18.17 -8.20 1.91
N LEU A 283 -17.60 -7.20 2.59
CA LEU A 283 -18.40 -6.25 3.34
C LEU A 283 -19.32 -5.46 2.40
N PRO A 284 -20.57 -5.19 2.80
CA PRO A 284 -21.44 -4.29 2.04
C PRO A 284 -20.80 -2.91 1.94
N GLU A 285 -20.81 -2.31 0.76
CA GLU A 285 -20.41 -0.91 0.63
C GLU A 285 -21.38 -0.04 1.44
N PRO A 286 -20.87 0.90 2.25
CA PRO A 286 -21.74 1.81 2.99
C PRO A 286 -22.50 2.68 2.00
N VAL A 287 -23.84 2.50 1.97
CA VAL A 287 -24.72 3.33 1.14
C VAL A 287 -24.55 4.80 1.58
N PRO A 288 -24.20 5.72 0.67
CA PRO A 288 -24.06 7.13 1.00
C PRO A 288 -25.36 7.64 1.63
N ARG A 289 -25.30 8.06 2.90
CA ARG A 289 -26.47 8.61 3.61
C ARG A 289 -26.84 10.03 3.15
N CYS A 290 -26.04 10.61 2.26
CA CYS A 290 -26.33 11.89 1.64
C CYS A 290 -27.06 11.64 0.31
N PRO A 291 -28.33 12.06 0.15
CA PRO A 291 -28.93 12.10 -1.17
C PRO A 291 -28.07 13.00 -2.07
N PRO A 292 -27.91 12.69 -3.36
CA PRO A 292 -27.28 13.61 -4.30
C PRO A 292 -28.02 14.94 -4.19
N THR A 293 -27.29 16.00 -3.84
CA THR A 293 -27.85 17.35 -3.82
C THR A 293 -28.40 17.60 -5.22
N PRO A 294 -29.67 18.01 -5.40
CA PRO A 294 -30.11 18.52 -6.69
C PRO A 294 -29.10 19.57 -7.10
N GLY A 295 -28.45 19.38 -8.25
CA GLY A 295 -27.52 20.38 -8.77
C GLY A 295 -28.22 21.74 -8.74
N PRO A 296 -27.50 22.84 -8.45
CA PRO A 296 -28.10 24.15 -8.36
C PRO A 296 -28.90 24.38 -9.65
N GLN A 297 -30.23 24.44 -9.54
CA GLN A 297 -31.02 25.06 -10.59
C GLN A 297 -30.41 26.45 -10.76
N PRO A 298 -30.09 26.89 -11.99
CA PRO A 298 -29.56 28.22 -12.19
C PRO A 298 -30.58 29.19 -11.58
N ALA A 299 -30.24 29.76 -10.43
CA ALA A 299 -31.02 30.82 -9.84
C ALA A 299 -31.06 31.91 -10.90
N ALA A 300 -32.27 32.34 -11.29
CA ALA A 300 -32.43 33.50 -12.15
C ALA A 300 -31.53 34.62 -11.58
N PRO A 301 -30.68 35.26 -12.40
CA PRO A 301 -29.76 36.26 -11.89
C PRO A 301 -30.57 37.35 -11.20
N VAL A 302 -30.47 37.42 -9.87
CA VAL A 302 -31.04 38.51 -9.09
C VAL A 302 -30.15 39.72 -9.32
N PRO A 303 -30.60 40.78 -9.99
CA PRO A 303 -29.79 41.96 -10.20
C PRO A 303 -29.55 42.60 -8.83
N LEU A 304 -28.30 42.63 -8.38
CA LEU A 304 -27.91 43.40 -7.21
C LEU A 304 -28.09 44.88 -7.57
N ASN A 305 -29.06 45.53 -6.93
CA ASN A 305 -29.31 46.95 -7.12
C ASN A 305 -28.24 47.76 -6.37
N LEU A 306 -27.17 48.11 -7.10
CA LEU A 306 -26.02 48.89 -6.63
C LEU A 306 -26.39 50.28 -6.08
N GLY A 307 -27.65 50.73 -6.19
CA GLY A 307 -28.15 51.98 -5.62
C GLY A 307 -28.36 51.99 -4.10
N GLN A 308 -28.39 50.82 -3.45
CA GLN A 308 -28.57 50.72 -1.97
C GLN A 308 -27.27 50.52 -1.19
N LEU A 309 -26.12 50.39 -1.87
CA LEU A 309 -24.79 50.44 -1.24
C LEU A 309 -24.30 51.90 -1.16
N ARG A 310 -25.10 52.79 -0.56
CA ARG A 310 -24.59 54.09 -0.11
C ARG A 310 -24.05 53.92 1.31
N ARG A 311 -22.75 54.21 1.41
CA ARG A 311 -21.96 54.31 2.64
C ARG A 311 -22.65 55.22 3.65
N ASP A 312 -22.76 54.72 4.87
CA ASP A 312 -22.47 55.50 6.09
C ASP A 312 -21.32 54.78 6.80
#